data_AF-A0A535DM08-F1
#
_entry.id   AF-A0A535DM08-F1
#
_cell.length_a   1.000
_cell.length_b   1.000
_cell.length_c   1.000
_cell.angle_alpha   90.00
_cell.angle_beta   90.00
_cell.angle_gamma   90.00
#
_symmetry.space_group_name_H-M   'P 1'
#
loop_
_entity.id
_entity.type
_entity.pdbx_description
1 polymer ?
#
loop_
_entity_poly.entity_id
_entity_poly.type
_entity_poly.pdbx_seq_one_letter_code
_entity_poly.pdbx_strand_id
1 'polypeptide(L)'
;MAIQGRPRVRIGDGQLGHVEVTIGVGSPDRSRFIDVQATADTGATFSMLPRRVLRDLGVTSGSTERFQLADGTPVTRDVAEVPVRIEGRVRITPCILGEDGEPALVGVVTLEQFLLGVDTINGRLIPIPGLLMAQHGKKYMAALEKIDRSHLYEPKEAIPLLKETAYAKFDETVELHIRTGLDTRHAEQQLRGTLVLPHGLGKGQRVLVFAEGEAARTAEQAGADYVGSDDMIKKVEGGWLDFEVALAVKELMGKVGRLGRVLGPRGLMPNPRTNTVVEAEDLPRAIRDSKQGRVEFRTDRTNLVHVPLGKVSFEEEALLENFSALMDAIVREKPSGAKGQYIRSLTLTTTMGPGIKLDVPATLSMTTGGGV
;
A
#
# COMPACT_ATOMS: atom_id res chain seq x y z
N MET A 1 -39.12 19.17 -24.63
CA MET A 1 -38.79 20.61 -24.70
C MET A 1 -37.43 20.72 -25.38
N ALA A 2 -37.37 21.41 -26.52
CA ALA A 2 -36.32 21.30 -27.52
C ALA A 2 -34.92 21.72 -27.01
N ILE A 3 -33.92 20.90 -27.30
CA ILE A 3 -32.50 21.21 -27.05
C ILE A 3 -32.04 22.09 -28.21
N GLN A 4 -32.06 23.41 -28.01
CA GLN A 4 -31.54 24.39 -28.97
C GLN A 4 -30.02 24.25 -29.13
N GLY A 5 -29.57 24.32 -30.38
CA GLY A 5 -28.21 24.04 -30.81
C GLY A 5 -27.15 24.95 -30.17
N ARG A 6 -26.07 24.33 -29.71
CA ARG A 6 -24.84 25.00 -29.27
C ARG A 6 -23.97 25.36 -30.50
N PRO A 7 -23.19 26.45 -30.45
CA PRO A 7 -22.46 26.96 -31.60
C PRO A 7 -21.38 25.96 -32.05
N ARG A 8 -21.34 25.72 -33.38
CA ARG A 8 -20.30 24.93 -34.06
C ARG A 8 -19.04 25.79 -34.19
N VAL A 9 -17.93 25.35 -33.59
CA VAL A 9 -16.60 25.93 -33.84
C VAL A 9 -16.02 25.31 -35.12
N ARG A 10 -15.47 26.14 -36.00
CA ARG A 10 -14.89 25.71 -37.29
C ARG A 10 -13.56 24.98 -37.08
N ILE A 11 -13.40 23.92 -37.85
CA ILE A 11 -12.22 23.05 -37.95
C ILE A 11 -11.10 23.82 -38.69
N GLY A 12 -9.91 23.87 -38.11
CA GLY A 12 -8.67 24.16 -38.82
C GLY A 12 -8.03 22.85 -39.29
N ASP A 13 -7.44 22.85 -40.48
CA ASP A 13 -6.79 21.70 -41.12
C ASP A 13 -5.54 21.24 -40.33
N GLY A 14 -5.73 20.44 -39.28
CA GLY A 14 -4.66 19.84 -38.47
C GLY A 14 -4.39 18.39 -38.84
N GLN A 15 -3.10 18.03 -39.01
CA GLN A 15 -2.60 16.66 -39.18
C GLN A 15 -3.08 15.74 -38.03
N LEU A 16 -3.38 14.47 -38.34
CA LEU A 16 -3.83 13.45 -37.40
C LEU A 16 -2.98 13.44 -36.11
N GLY A 17 -3.60 13.72 -34.96
CA GLY A 17 -3.00 13.54 -33.62
C GLY A 17 -2.95 14.78 -32.74
N HIS A 18 -3.11 15.98 -33.29
CA HIS A 18 -3.05 17.24 -32.53
C HIS A 18 -4.43 17.91 -32.44
N VAL A 19 -4.78 18.40 -31.24
CA VAL A 19 -6.05 19.10 -31.00
C VAL A 19 -5.78 20.61 -30.93
N GLU A 20 -6.17 21.33 -31.97
CA GLU A 20 -6.06 22.80 -32.00
C GLU A 20 -7.22 23.47 -31.26
N VAL A 21 -6.89 24.44 -30.40
CA VAL A 21 -7.85 25.16 -29.58
C VAL A 21 -7.58 26.66 -29.62
N THR A 22 -8.66 27.45 -29.70
CA THR A 22 -8.56 28.90 -29.57
C THR A 22 -8.74 29.29 -28.10
N ILE A 23 -7.73 29.94 -27.54
CA ILE A 23 -7.74 30.42 -26.16
C ILE A 23 -7.64 31.95 -26.15
N GLY A 24 -8.35 32.61 -25.24
CA GLY A 24 -8.19 34.04 -25.01
C GLY A 24 -7.11 34.29 -23.97
N VAL A 25 -6.02 34.96 -24.35
CA VAL A 25 -4.94 35.37 -23.45
C VAL A 25 -5.23 36.78 -22.94
N GLY A 26 -5.30 36.96 -21.61
CA GLY A 26 -5.74 38.18 -20.97
C GLY A 26 -4.61 39.04 -20.40
N SER A 27 -4.87 40.34 -20.27
CA SER A 27 -4.03 41.26 -19.50
C SER A 27 -4.15 40.97 -17.99
N PRO A 28 -3.15 41.34 -17.14
CA PRO A 28 -3.18 41.04 -15.71
C PRO A 28 -4.43 41.55 -14.96
N ASP A 29 -4.98 42.69 -15.40
CA ASP A 29 -6.22 43.30 -14.89
C ASP A 29 -7.49 42.68 -15.48
N ARG A 30 -7.36 41.73 -16.41
CA ARG A 30 -8.43 41.02 -17.14
C ARG A 30 -9.35 41.93 -17.96
N SER A 31 -8.91 43.16 -18.28
CA SER A 31 -9.70 44.11 -19.07
C SER A 31 -9.66 43.81 -20.57
N ARG A 32 -8.59 43.18 -21.06
CA ARG A 32 -8.39 42.87 -22.48
C ARG A 32 -7.99 41.41 -22.68
N PHE A 33 -8.49 40.79 -23.75
CA PHE A 33 -8.12 39.45 -24.18
C PHE A 33 -7.73 39.45 -25.67
N ILE A 34 -6.71 38.67 -26.02
CA ILE A 34 -6.28 38.40 -27.39
C ILE A 34 -6.46 36.90 -27.63
N ASP A 35 -7.21 36.54 -28.68
CA ASP A 35 -7.41 35.13 -29.02
C ASP A 35 -6.16 34.59 -29.76
N VAL A 36 -5.67 33.45 -29.29
CA VAL A 36 -4.47 32.76 -29.77
C VAL A 36 -4.85 31.32 -30.13
N GLN A 37 -4.45 30.86 -31.31
CA GLN A 37 -4.52 29.43 -31.66
C GLN A 37 -3.38 28.70 -30.97
N ALA A 38 -3.71 27.62 -30.26
CA ALA A 38 -2.77 26.83 -29.49
C ALA A 38 -3.09 25.34 -29.61
N THR A 39 -2.07 24.51 -29.63
CA THR A 39 -2.24 23.05 -29.60
C THR A 39 -2.44 22.56 -28.17
N ALA A 40 -3.47 21.75 -27.90
CA ALA A 40 -3.61 21.08 -26.61
C ALA A 40 -2.60 19.93 -26.51
N ASP A 41 -1.67 20.04 -25.56
CA ASP A 41 -0.57 19.10 -25.39
C ASP A 41 -0.52 18.58 -23.95
N THR A 42 -0.90 17.31 -23.78
CA THR A 42 -0.86 16.63 -22.48
C THR A 42 0.55 16.25 -22.03
N GLY A 43 1.56 16.37 -22.91
CA GLY A 43 2.97 16.18 -22.58
C GLY A 43 3.63 17.40 -21.97
N ALA A 44 3.01 18.59 -22.09
CA ALA A 44 3.51 19.83 -21.53
C ALA A 44 2.86 20.14 -20.17
N THR A 45 3.66 20.44 -19.14
CA THR A 45 3.14 20.78 -17.81
C THR A 45 2.40 22.12 -17.81
N PHE A 46 3.05 23.18 -18.31
CA PHE A 46 2.50 24.53 -18.39
C PHE A 46 2.15 24.87 -19.83
N SER A 47 1.17 25.76 -20.01
CA SER A 47 0.90 26.37 -21.31
C SER A 47 2.08 27.22 -21.75
N MET A 48 2.36 27.28 -23.04
CA MET A 48 3.40 28.14 -23.60
C MET A 48 2.75 29.17 -24.51
N LEU A 49 3.06 30.44 -24.28
CA LEU A 49 2.43 31.54 -25.00
C LEU A 49 3.50 32.44 -25.64
N PRO A 50 3.31 32.92 -26.88
CA PRO A 50 4.29 33.77 -27.55
C PRO A 50 4.59 35.04 -26.74
N ARG A 51 5.88 35.32 -26.50
CA ARG A 51 6.32 36.47 -25.70
C ARG A 51 5.81 37.81 -26.25
N ARG A 52 5.59 37.92 -27.56
CA ARG A 52 4.98 39.10 -28.18
C ARG A 52 3.57 39.37 -27.66
N VAL A 53 2.70 38.36 -27.63
CA VAL A 53 1.31 38.49 -27.16
C VAL A 53 1.28 38.88 -25.69
N LEU A 54 2.13 38.26 -24.88
CA LEU A 54 2.25 38.56 -23.45
C LEU A 54 2.74 39.99 -23.19
N ARG A 55 3.75 40.45 -23.96
CA ARG A 55 4.26 41.82 -23.87
C ARG A 55 3.19 42.84 -24.27
N ASP A 56 2.46 42.59 -25.35
CA ASP A 56 1.39 43.47 -25.81
C ASP A 56 0.34 43.64 -24.71
N LEU A 57 0.02 42.57 -23.98
CA LEU A 57 -0.90 42.52 -22.83
C LEU A 57 -0.33 43.05 -21.51
N GLY A 58 0.92 43.49 -21.49
CA GLY A 58 1.58 44.00 -20.28
C GLY A 58 1.88 42.93 -19.23
N VAL A 59 1.94 41.65 -19.64
CA VAL A 59 2.33 40.54 -18.75
C VAL A 59 3.85 40.55 -18.59
N THR A 60 4.32 40.60 -17.35
CA THR A 60 5.73 40.50 -16.98
C THR A 60 6.07 39.12 -16.44
N SER A 61 7.33 38.68 -16.61
CA SER A 61 7.81 37.43 -16.01
C SER A 61 7.71 37.51 -14.48
N GLY A 62 7.24 36.44 -13.84
CA GLY A 62 7.06 36.34 -12.39
C GLY A 62 8.11 35.47 -11.72
N SER A 63 8.45 34.33 -12.32
CA SER A 63 9.48 33.41 -11.83
C SER A 63 10.23 32.75 -12.98
N THR A 64 11.31 32.05 -12.65
CA THR A 64 12.06 31.23 -13.60
C THR A 64 12.07 29.81 -13.08
N GLU A 65 11.67 28.86 -13.92
CA GLU A 65 11.52 27.45 -13.54
C GLU A 65 12.36 26.55 -14.45
N ARG A 66 12.80 25.40 -13.92
CA ARG A 66 13.56 24.39 -14.66
C ARG A 66 12.62 23.33 -15.21
N PHE A 67 12.68 23.11 -16.51
CA PHE A 67 11.95 22.09 -17.24
C PHE A 67 12.89 21.08 -17.88
N GLN A 68 12.33 20.02 -18.42
CA GLN A 68 13.02 19.00 -19.19
C GLN A 68 12.25 18.79 -20.49
N LEU A 69 12.94 18.88 -21.62
CA LEU A 69 12.36 18.59 -22.93
C LEU A 69 12.14 17.07 -23.09
N ALA A 70 11.36 16.67 -24.10
CA ALA A 70 11.04 15.27 -24.35
C ALA A 70 12.26 14.38 -24.65
N ASP A 71 13.36 14.95 -25.14
CA ASP A 71 14.65 14.29 -25.34
C ASP A 71 15.50 14.16 -24.06
N GLY A 72 14.99 14.72 -22.95
CA GLY A 72 15.65 14.74 -21.66
C GLY A 72 16.54 15.95 -21.40
N THR A 73 16.66 16.89 -22.35
CA THR A 73 17.49 18.09 -22.21
C THR A 73 16.92 19.03 -21.13
N PRO A 74 17.70 19.44 -20.11
CA PRO A 74 17.24 20.39 -19.12
C PRO A 74 17.23 21.81 -19.71
N VAL A 75 16.13 22.54 -19.52
CA VAL A 75 15.97 23.91 -19.97
C VAL A 75 15.41 24.79 -18.84
N THR A 76 15.71 26.08 -18.89
CA THR A 76 15.23 27.05 -17.91
C THR A 76 14.37 28.07 -18.65
N ARG A 77 13.14 28.30 -18.17
CA ARG A 77 12.16 29.15 -18.85
C ARG A 77 11.53 30.17 -17.87
N ASP A 78 11.25 31.36 -18.40
CA ASP A 78 10.49 32.40 -17.71
C ASP A 78 9.01 31.99 -17.62
N VAL A 79 8.42 32.11 -16.44
CA VAL A 79 7.02 31.77 -16.16
C VAL A 79 6.28 32.99 -15.64
N ALA A 80 5.06 33.21 -16.13
CA ALA A 80 4.15 34.23 -15.63
C ALA A 80 2.76 33.66 -15.35
N GLU A 81 2.06 34.29 -14.41
CA GLU A 81 0.64 34.05 -14.20
C GLU A 81 -0.17 34.82 -15.24
N VAL A 82 -0.91 34.09 -16.07
CA VAL A 82 -1.64 34.66 -17.20
C VAL A 82 -3.13 34.32 -17.08
N PRO A 83 -4.02 35.31 -17.14
CA PRO A 83 -5.44 35.06 -17.30
C PRO A 83 -5.69 34.41 -18.67
N VAL A 84 -6.20 33.18 -18.67
CA VAL A 84 -6.58 32.46 -19.89
C VAL A 84 -8.09 32.30 -19.89
N ARG A 85 -8.70 32.39 -21.08
CA ARG A 85 -10.13 32.26 -21.32
C ARG A 85 -10.40 31.11 -22.28
N ILE A 86 -11.15 30.11 -21.82
CA ILE A 86 -11.58 28.95 -22.61
C ILE A 86 -13.07 28.75 -22.37
N GLU A 87 -13.86 28.62 -23.44
CA GLU A 87 -15.32 28.45 -23.40
C GLU A 87 -16.04 29.47 -22.48
N GLY A 88 -15.59 30.72 -22.48
CA GLY A 88 -16.18 31.81 -21.69
C GLY A 88 -15.82 31.80 -20.20
N ARG A 89 -15.07 30.81 -19.71
CA ARG A 89 -14.53 30.79 -18.35
C ARG A 89 -13.14 31.43 -18.35
N VAL A 90 -12.81 32.16 -17.29
CA VAL A 90 -11.48 32.75 -17.10
C VAL A 90 -10.81 32.11 -15.89
N ARG A 91 -9.54 31.72 -16.02
CA ARG A 91 -8.67 31.23 -14.95
C ARG A 91 -7.29 31.87 -15.07
N ILE A 92 -6.60 32.03 -13.95
CA ILE A 92 -5.18 32.40 -13.96
C ILE A 92 -4.38 31.10 -13.94
N THR A 93 -3.55 30.91 -14.96
CA THR A 93 -2.70 29.73 -15.11
C THR A 93 -1.25 30.16 -15.23
N PRO A 94 -0.30 29.40 -14.66
CA PRO A 94 1.11 29.59 -14.99
C PRO A 94 1.33 29.27 -16.47
N CYS A 95 2.02 30.15 -17.17
CA CYS A 95 2.40 29.99 -18.56
C CYS A 95 3.89 30.28 -18.76
N ILE A 96 4.54 29.48 -19.59
CA ILE A 96 5.89 29.74 -20.09
C ILE A 96 5.84 30.88 -21.11
N LEU A 97 6.75 31.83 -20.99
CA LEU A 97 7.01 32.84 -22.01
C LEU A 97 7.80 32.18 -23.14
N GLY A 98 7.13 31.83 -24.23
CA GLY A 98 7.74 31.17 -25.38
C GLY A 98 8.73 32.09 -26.11
N GLU A 99 9.78 31.49 -26.66
CA GLU A 99 10.76 32.15 -27.52
C GLU A 99 10.19 32.44 -28.92
N ASP A 100 10.89 33.28 -29.68
CA ASP A 100 10.43 33.66 -31.02
C ASP A 100 10.39 32.44 -31.94
N GLY A 101 9.21 32.14 -32.48
CA GLY A 101 8.98 31.00 -33.37
C GLY A 101 8.47 29.73 -32.68
N GLU A 102 8.40 29.70 -31.34
CA GLU A 102 7.77 28.58 -30.63
C GLU A 102 6.24 28.65 -30.76
N PRO A 103 5.56 27.53 -31.04
CA PRO A 103 4.10 27.50 -31.16
C PRO A 103 3.44 27.69 -29.79
N ALA A 104 2.24 28.28 -29.79
CA ALA A 104 1.43 28.32 -28.57
C ALA A 104 0.88 26.93 -28.27
N LEU A 105 0.90 26.53 -27.00
CA LEU A 105 0.29 25.27 -26.57
C LEU A 105 -0.45 25.43 -25.24
N VAL A 106 -1.43 24.56 -25.02
CA VAL A 106 -2.17 24.43 -23.77
C VAL A 106 -1.69 23.20 -23.03
N GLY A 107 -1.01 23.43 -21.90
CA GLY A 107 -0.47 22.36 -21.06
C GLY A 107 -1.47 21.80 -20.05
N VAL A 108 -1.07 20.72 -19.38
CA VAL A 108 -1.89 19.94 -18.43
C VAL A 108 -2.45 20.81 -17.31
N VAL A 109 -1.66 21.70 -16.71
CA VAL A 109 -2.13 22.53 -15.59
C VAL A 109 -3.30 23.42 -16.02
N THR A 110 -3.24 24.00 -17.23
CA THR A 110 -4.35 24.79 -17.75
C THR A 110 -5.55 23.90 -18.04
N LEU A 111 -5.36 22.74 -18.69
CA LEU A 111 -6.45 21.80 -18.96
C LEU A 111 -7.17 21.36 -17.65
N GLU A 112 -6.42 21.02 -16.62
CA GLU A 112 -6.95 20.61 -15.31
C GLU A 112 -7.67 21.74 -14.59
N GLN A 113 -7.13 22.97 -14.59
CA GLN A 113 -7.81 24.14 -14.00
C GLN A 113 -9.19 24.42 -14.62
N PHE A 114 -9.34 24.06 -15.91
CA PHE A 114 -10.60 24.18 -16.63
C PHE A 114 -11.46 22.92 -16.59
N LEU A 115 -10.95 21.83 -15.99
CA LEU A 115 -11.59 20.51 -15.98
C LEU A 115 -11.86 20.01 -17.40
N LEU A 116 -10.83 20.09 -18.26
CA LEU A 116 -10.86 19.68 -19.66
C LEU A 116 -9.88 18.53 -19.91
N GLY A 117 -10.30 17.56 -20.70
CA GLY A 117 -9.47 16.51 -21.30
C GLY A 117 -9.40 16.70 -22.81
N VAL A 118 -8.44 16.03 -23.45
CA VAL A 118 -8.21 16.09 -24.90
C VAL A 118 -8.79 14.83 -25.56
N ASP A 119 -9.76 15.00 -26.44
CA ASP A 119 -10.31 13.95 -27.30
C ASP A 119 -9.60 14.02 -28.66
N THR A 120 -8.51 13.27 -28.78
CA THR A 120 -7.66 13.24 -29.98
C THR A 120 -8.34 12.59 -31.18
N ILE A 121 -9.39 11.78 -30.95
CA ILE A 121 -10.16 11.13 -32.02
C ILE A 121 -11.07 12.15 -32.70
N ASN A 122 -11.77 12.96 -31.92
CA ASN A 122 -12.70 13.97 -32.45
C ASN A 122 -12.09 15.37 -32.55
N GLY A 123 -10.81 15.54 -32.21
CA GLY A 123 -10.10 16.80 -32.36
C GLY A 123 -10.64 17.92 -31.46
N ARG A 124 -11.03 17.62 -30.21
CA ARG A 124 -11.70 18.60 -29.33
C ARG A 124 -11.34 18.46 -27.86
N LEU A 125 -11.63 19.50 -27.08
CA LEU A 125 -11.64 19.40 -25.62
C LEU A 125 -12.97 18.82 -25.13
N ILE A 126 -12.91 17.99 -24.10
CA ILE A 126 -14.07 17.38 -23.44
C ILE A 126 -14.05 17.72 -21.95
N PRO A 127 -15.21 17.94 -21.30
CA PRO A 127 -15.24 18.15 -19.87
C PRO A 127 -14.87 16.85 -19.13
N ILE A 128 -13.95 16.95 -18.19
CA ILE A 128 -13.59 15.87 -17.26
C ILE A 128 -14.02 16.23 -15.84
N PRO A 129 -14.46 15.26 -15.01
CA PRO A 129 -14.81 15.55 -13.63
C PRO A 129 -13.55 15.88 -12.82
N GLY A 130 -13.64 16.87 -11.92
CA GLY A 130 -12.61 17.13 -10.92
C GLY A 130 -12.59 16.00 -9.89
N LEU A 131 -11.42 15.42 -9.64
CA LEU A 131 -11.24 14.39 -8.63
C LEU A 131 -11.01 15.05 -7.25
N LEU A 132 -11.80 14.64 -6.25
CA LEU A 132 -11.61 15.02 -4.86
C LEU A 132 -11.04 13.82 -4.08
N MET A 133 -10.22 14.08 -3.07
CA MET A 133 -9.73 13.04 -2.18
C MET A 133 -10.91 12.31 -1.55
N ALA A 134 -10.97 10.99 -1.75
CA ALA A 134 -12.01 10.17 -1.16
C ALA A 134 -11.82 10.09 0.37
N GLN A 135 -12.81 10.56 1.13
CA GLN A 135 -12.93 10.22 2.55
C GLN A 135 -13.31 8.74 2.66
N HIS A 136 -12.95 8.07 3.77
CA HIS A 136 -13.30 6.67 3.99
C HIS A 136 -14.80 6.42 3.77
N GLY A 137 -15.13 5.21 3.27
CA GLY A 137 -16.51 4.87 2.93
C GLY A 137 -17.46 4.98 4.13
N LYS A 138 -18.75 5.20 3.85
CA LYS A 138 -19.81 5.36 4.89
C LYS A 138 -19.79 4.26 5.96
N LYS A 139 -19.48 3.02 5.57
CA LYS A 139 -19.38 1.87 6.50
C LYS A 139 -18.22 1.99 7.49
N TYR A 140 -17.07 2.46 7.03
CA TYR A 140 -15.92 2.70 7.89
C TYR A 140 -16.21 3.85 8.86
N MET A 141 -16.86 4.92 8.41
CA MET A 141 -17.27 6.03 9.28
C MET A 141 -18.25 5.57 10.36
N ALA A 142 -19.25 4.75 10.01
CA ALA A 142 -20.18 4.19 10.98
C ALA A 142 -19.50 3.25 12.00
N ALA A 143 -18.50 2.47 11.57
CA ALA A 143 -17.70 1.66 12.49
C ALA A 143 -16.82 2.53 13.40
N LEU A 144 -16.27 3.63 12.88
CA LEU A 144 -15.46 4.57 13.64
C LEU A 144 -16.25 5.31 14.71
N GLU A 145 -17.53 5.63 14.46
CA GLU A 145 -18.42 6.27 15.44
C GLU A 145 -18.65 5.40 16.69
N LYS A 146 -18.53 4.08 16.56
CA LYS A 146 -18.66 3.15 17.69
C LYS A 146 -17.42 3.09 18.59
N ILE A 147 -16.28 3.58 18.11
CA ILE A 147 -15.00 3.48 18.82
C ILE A 147 -14.58 4.86 19.32
N ASP A 148 -14.39 4.98 20.63
CA ASP A 148 -13.74 6.16 21.20
C ASP A 148 -12.21 6.03 21.05
N ARG A 149 -11.62 6.93 20.26
CA ARG A 149 -10.17 6.96 19.98
C ARG A 149 -9.32 7.42 21.16
N SER A 150 -9.96 8.03 22.15
CA SER A 150 -9.36 8.58 23.36
C SER A 150 -9.35 7.54 24.49
N HIS A 151 -10.28 6.58 24.42
CA HIS A 151 -10.39 5.51 25.39
C HIS A 151 -9.36 4.41 25.11
N LEU A 152 -8.84 3.81 26.19
CA LEU A 152 -7.97 2.64 26.13
C LEU A 152 -8.79 1.45 26.62
N TYR A 153 -9.05 0.51 25.73
CA TYR A 153 -9.93 -0.63 25.99
C TYR A 153 -9.16 -1.79 26.63
N GLU A 154 -9.83 -2.57 27.46
CA GLU A 154 -9.30 -3.88 27.88
C GLU A 154 -9.49 -4.92 26.77
N PRO A 155 -8.65 -5.97 26.69
CA PRO A 155 -8.79 -7.02 25.68
C PRO A 155 -10.18 -7.68 25.66
N LYS A 156 -10.81 -7.83 26.84
CA LYS A 156 -12.16 -8.40 26.98
C LYS A 156 -13.26 -7.53 26.37
N GLU A 157 -13.08 -6.21 26.36
CA GLU A 157 -14.04 -5.27 25.78
C GLU A 157 -13.76 -5.01 24.30
N ALA A 158 -12.48 -5.06 23.91
CA ALA A 158 -12.06 -4.80 22.55
C ALA A 158 -12.46 -5.91 21.57
N ILE A 159 -12.41 -7.20 21.97
CA ILE A 159 -12.75 -8.32 21.09
C ILE A 159 -14.22 -8.28 20.60
N PRO A 160 -15.23 -8.10 21.47
CA PRO A 160 -16.62 -7.90 21.04
C PRO A 160 -16.76 -6.70 20.09
N LEU A 161 -16.12 -5.57 20.43
CA LEU A 161 -16.18 -4.35 19.62
C LEU A 161 -15.55 -4.54 18.23
N LEU A 162 -14.50 -5.35 18.10
CA LEU A 162 -13.91 -5.72 16.80
C LEU A 162 -14.91 -6.48 15.93
N LYS A 163 -15.64 -7.43 16.51
CA LYS A 163 -16.66 -8.19 15.77
C LYS A 163 -17.80 -7.29 15.30
N GLU A 164 -18.21 -6.32 16.11
CA GLU A 164 -19.26 -5.35 15.75
C GLU A 164 -18.84 -4.31 14.70
N THR A 165 -17.53 -4.09 14.56
CA THR A 165 -16.95 -3.14 13.61
C THR A 165 -16.47 -3.79 12.32
N ALA A 166 -16.49 -5.13 12.24
CA ALA A 166 -16.31 -5.87 10.99
C ALA A 166 -17.54 -5.69 10.08
N TYR A 167 -17.35 -5.08 8.91
CA TYR A 167 -18.43 -4.77 7.97
C TYR A 167 -18.20 -5.35 6.57
N ALA A 168 -17.07 -6.04 6.35
CA ALA A 168 -16.80 -6.71 5.09
C ALA A 168 -17.74 -7.89 4.89
N LYS A 169 -17.90 -8.29 3.61
CA LYS A 169 -18.73 -9.44 3.22
C LYS A 169 -18.02 -10.78 3.42
N PHE A 170 -16.70 -10.75 3.58
CA PHE A 170 -15.86 -11.93 3.79
C PHE A 170 -15.38 -11.96 5.23
N ASP A 171 -14.93 -13.13 5.69
CA ASP A 171 -14.42 -13.32 7.04
C ASP A 171 -13.04 -12.65 7.22
N GLU A 172 -13.07 -11.47 7.86
CA GLU A 172 -11.90 -10.63 8.11
C GLU A 172 -10.92 -11.32 9.07
N THR A 173 -9.64 -11.03 8.91
CA THR A 173 -8.61 -11.47 9.85
C THR A 173 -8.48 -10.43 10.96
N VAL A 174 -8.41 -10.89 12.21
CA VAL A 174 -8.10 -10.06 13.37
C VAL A 174 -6.59 -10.02 13.54
N GLU A 175 -6.03 -8.81 13.59
CA GLU A 175 -4.61 -8.55 13.68
C GLU A 175 -4.28 -7.71 14.92
N LEU A 176 -3.14 -8.01 15.52
CA LEU A 176 -2.55 -7.25 16.60
C LEU A 176 -1.31 -6.50 16.08
N HIS A 177 -1.30 -5.20 16.35
CA HIS A 177 -0.17 -4.33 16.06
C HIS A 177 0.43 -3.82 17.36
N ILE A 178 1.72 -4.11 17.54
CA ILE A 178 2.46 -3.78 18.75
C ILE A 178 3.55 -2.81 18.39
N ARG A 179 3.54 -1.64 19.03
CA ARG A 179 4.66 -0.70 18.95
C ARG A 179 5.66 -1.02 20.05
N THR A 180 6.81 -1.52 19.65
CA THR A 180 7.89 -1.84 20.59
C THR A 180 8.79 -0.63 20.82
N GLY A 181 9.45 -0.60 21.97
CA GLY A 181 10.49 0.39 22.29
C GLY A 181 11.89 -0.01 21.84
N LEU A 182 12.03 -1.09 21.07
CA LEU A 182 13.29 -1.64 20.58
C LEU A 182 13.89 -0.76 19.47
N ASP A 183 15.21 -0.81 19.32
CA ASP A 183 15.90 -0.22 18.16
C ASP A 183 16.37 -1.32 17.20
N THR A 184 15.59 -1.57 16.16
CA THR A 184 15.86 -2.64 15.16
C THR A 184 17.07 -2.40 14.27
N ARG A 185 17.76 -1.25 14.39
CA ARG A 185 19.07 -1.05 13.77
C ARG A 185 20.15 -1.92 14.40
N HIS A 186 19.95 -2.28 15.67
CA HIS A 186 20.82 -3.13 16.46
C HIS A 186 20.31 -4.58 16.43
N ALA A 187 21.14 -5.52 15.97
CA ALA A 187 20.72 -6.91 15.76
C ALA A 187 20.35 -7.62 17.08
N GLU A 188 20.99 -7.24 18.18
CA GLU A 188 20.74 -7.74 19.54
C GLU A 188 19.40 -7.26 20.14
N GLN A 189 18.80 -6.22 19.55
CA GLN A 189 17.49 -5.70 19.95
C GLN A 189 16.37 -6.13 18.99
N GLN A 190 16.66 -6.98 18.01
CA GLN A 190 15.64 -7.49 17.11
C GLN A 190 14.82 -8.59 17.80
N LEU A 191 13.51 -8.37 17.93
CA LEU A 191 12.59 -9.40 18.40
C LEU A 191 12.20 -10.29 17.22
N ARG A 192 12.41 -11.60 17.39
CA ARG A 192 11.94 -12.63 16.47
C ARG A 192 11.56 -13.86 17.26
N GLY A 193 10.34 -14.34 17.07
CA GLY A 193 9.85 -15.53 17.75
C GLY A 193 8.80 -16.25 16.92
N THR A 194 8.48 -17.47 17.36
CA THR A 194 7.43 -18.29 16.78
C THR A 194 6.52 -18.81 17.89
N LEU A 195 5.22 -18.81 17.64
CA LEU A 195 4.22 -19.36 18.55
C LEU A 195 3.22 -20.20 17.76
N VAL A 196 2.81 -21.33 18.34
CA VAL A 196 1.63 -22.07 17.87
C VAL A 196 0.43 -21.53 18.63
N LEU A 197 -0.55 -20.99 17.91
CA LEU A 197 -1.78 -20.48 18.51
C LEU A 197 -2.66 -21.66 18.99
N PRO A 198 -3.21 -21.62 20.22
CA PRO A 198 -4.08 -22.67 20.75
C PRO A 198 -5.27 -23.02 19.84
N HIS A 199 -5.91 -22.00 19.26
CA HIS A 199 -7.07 -22.16 18.36
C HIS A 199 -6.73 -22.02 16.87
N GLY A 200 -5.45 -21.85 16.55
CA GLY A 200 -4.96 -21.63 15.19
C GLY A 200 -5.44 -20.33 14.54
N LEU A 201 -5.25 -20.24 13.22
CA LEU A 201 -5.54 -19.04 12.42
C LEU A 201 -6.87 -19.11 11.64
N GLY A 202 -7.59 -20.23 11.69
CA GLY A 202 -8.83 -20.42 10.95
C GLY A 202 -8.66 -20.61 9.44
N LYS A 203 -7.41 -20.76 8.96
CA LYS A 203 -7.08 -21.04 7.56
C LYS A 203 -6.23 -22.30 7.48
N GLY A 204 -6.65 -23.25 6.64
CA GLY A 204 -5.83 -24.43 6.33
C GLY A 204 -4.56 -24.01 5.59
N GLN A 205 -3.40 -24.18 6.22
CA GLN A 205 -2.12 -23.90 5.59
C GLN A 205 -1.67 -25.08 4.72
N ARG A 206 -1.28 -24.79 3.48
CA ARG A 206 -0.64 -25.76 2.59
C ARG A 206 0.85 -25.83 2.93
N VAL A 207 1.32 -27.00 3.34
CA VAL A 207 2.69 -27.22 3.81
C VAL A 207 3.48 -28.01 2.77
N LEU A 208 4.59 -27.43 2.29
CA LEU A 208 5.59 -28.08 1.46
C LEU A 208 6.75 -28.55 2.33
N VAL A 209 7.17 -29.81 2.19
CA VAL A 209 8.30 -30.38 2.93
C VAL A 209 9.41 -30.80 1.97
N PHE A 210 10.61 -30.25 2.17
CA PHE A 210 11.82 -30.70 1.50
C PHE A 210 12.48 -31.82 2.29
N ALA A 211 12.30 -33.06 1.85
CA ALA A 211 12.83 -34.27 2.47
C ALA A 211 13.19 -35.32 1.40
N GLU A 212 14.14 -36.20 1.70
CA GLU A 212 14.56 -37.33 0.86
C GLU A 212 14.43 -38.65 1.64
N GLY A 213 14.26 -39.77 0.92
CA GLY A 213 14.26 -41.12 1.52
C GLY A 213 13.14 -41.38 2.54
N GLU A 214 13.49 -41.95 3.69
CA GLU A 214 12.55 -42.28 4.77
C GLU A 214 11.87 -41.04 5.38
N ALA A 215 12.55 -39.89 5.42
CA ALA A 215 11.97 -38.65 5.92
C ALA A 215 10.80 -38.17 5.06
N ALA A 216 10.85 -38.42 3.73
CA ALA A 216 9.76 -38.08 2.83
C ALA A 216 8.49 -38.91 3.13
N ARG A 217 8.64 -40.21 3.37
CA ARG A 217 7.53 -41.10 3.74
C ARG A 217 6.88 -40.67 5.05
N THR A 218 7.70 -40.32 6.03
CA THR A 218 7.24 -39.81 7.34
C THR A 218 6.47 -38.49 7.18
N ALA A 219 6.92 -37.59 6.29
CA ALA A 219 6.23 -36.33 6.01
C ALA A 219 4.85 -36.54 5.35
N GLU A 220 4.76 -37.46 4.39
CA GLU A 220 3.49 -37.82 3.75
C GLU A 220 2.51 -38.42 4.77
N GLN A 221 2.98 -39.32 5.63
CA GLN A 221 2.17 -39.91 6.71
C GLN A 221 1.72 -38.88 7.75
N ALA A 222 2.55 -37.88 8.04
CA ALA A 222 2.21 -36.77 8.92
C ALA A 222 1.20 -35.79 8.29
N GLY A 223 0.86 -35.98 7.01
CA GLY A 223 -0.13 -35.20 6.29
C GLY A 223 0.43 -33.92 5.65
N ALA A 224 1.69 -33.90 5.21
CA ALA A 224 2.18 -32.82 4.35
C ALA A 224 1.44 -32.82 3.00
N ASP A 225 1.13 -31.64 2.47
CA ASP A 225 0.36 -31.53 1.20
C ASP A 225 1.26 -31.77 -0.01
N TYR A 226 2.54 -31.38 0.10
CA TYR A 226 3.55 -31.62 -0.92
C TYR A 226 4.86 -32.04 -0.26
N VAL A 227 5.49 -33.08 -0.79
CA VAL A 227 6.79 -33.60 -0.34
C VAL A 227 7.66 -33.83 -1.56
N GLY A 228 8.93 -33.43 -1.50
CA GLY A 228 9.88 -33.69 -2.59
C GLY A 228 11.25 -33.10 -2.34
N SER A 229 12.18 -33.36 -3.26
CA SER A 229 13.56 -32.85 -3.17
C SER A 229 13.93 -32.10 -4.45
N ASP A 230 14.72 -32.70 -5.34
CA ASP A 230 15.25 -32.05 -6.56
C ASP A 230 14.15 -31.71 -7.58
N ASP A 231 13.06 -32.49 -7.59
CA ASP A 231 11.89 -32.27 -8.44
C ASP A 231 11.09 -31.03 -8.00
N MET A 232 10.81 -30.91 -6.70
CA MET A 232 10.13 -29.75 -6.14
C MET A 232 11.01 -28.50 -6.17
N ILE A 233 12.32 -28.64 -5.96
CA ILE A 233 13.26 -27.50 -6.07
C ILE A 233 13.22 -26.90 -7.47
N LYS A 234 13.29 -27.71 -8.54
CA LYS A 234 13.18 -27.23 -9.93
C LYS A 234 11.83 -26.57 -10.21
N LYS A 235 10.74 -27.13 -9.67
CA LYS A 235 9.38 -26.59 -9.85
C LYS A 235 9.23 -25.22 -9.18
N VAL A 236 9.77 -25.05 -7.97
CA VAL A 236 9.78 -23.77 -7.24
C VAL A 236 10.69 -22.75 -7.90
N GLU A 237 11.84 -23.18 -8.44
CA GLU A 237 12.72 -22.32 -9.25
C GLU A 237 12.01 -21.83 -10.52
N GLY A 238 11.18 -22.68 -11.13
CA GLY A 238 10.28 -22.33 -12.24
C GLY A 238 9.10 -21.43 -11.86
N GLY A 239 8.98 -21.02 -10.60
CA GLY A 239 7.98 -20.04 -10.14
C GLY A 239 6.71 -20.64 -9.51
N TRP A 240 6.66 -21.95 -9.28
CA TRP A 240 5.52 -22.56 -8.61
C TRP A 240 5.54 -22.31 -7.09
N LEU A 241 4.45 -21.76 -6.55
CA LEU A 241 4.34 -21.32 -5.14
C LEU A 241 2.94 -21.53 -4.57
N ASP A 242 2.37 -22.71 -4.78
CA ASP A 242 1.04 -23.03 -4.25
C ASP A 242 1.08 -23.62 -2.83
N PHE A 243 1.92 -23.03 -1.96
CA PHE A 243 2.06 -23.40 -0.56
C PHE A 243 2.26 -22.15 0.31
N GLU A 244 1.92 -22.26 1.60
CA GLU A 244 2.00 -21.16 2.56
C GLU A 244 3.17 -21.30 3.53
N VAL A 245 3.62 -22.53 3.79
CA VAL A 245 4.79 -22.82 4.64
C VAL A 245 5.69 -23.84 3.96
N ALA A 246 6.99 -23.57 3.95
CA ALA A 246 8.01 -24.54 3.59
C ALA A 246 8.76 -25.03 4.83
N LEU A 247 8.85 -26.34 4.97
CA LEU A 247 9.67 -27.04 5.96
C LEU A 247 10.78 -27.78 5.23
N ALA A 248 11.90 -28.00 5.90
CA ALA A 248 13.00 -28.72 5.29
C ALA A 248 13.85 -29.47 6.31
N VAL A 249 14.38 -30.61 5.90
CA VAL A 249 15.39 -31.34 6.66
C VAL A 249 16.75 -30.65 6.51
N LYS A 250 17.51 -30.56 7.60
CA LYS A 250 18.80 -29.86 7.67
C LYS A 250 19.79 -30.25 6.57
N GLU A 251 19.82 -31.53 6.20
CA GLU A 251 20.70 -32.08 5.16
C GLU A 251 20.45 -31.46 3.77
N LEU A 252 19.20 -31.06 3.48
CA LEU A 252 18.79 -30.52 2.18
C LEU A 252 18.93 -29.00 2.08
N MET A 253 19.35 -28.32 3.15
CA MET A 253 19.58 -26.87 3.13
C MET A 253 20.61 -26.41 2.10
N GLY A 254 21.62 -27.23 1.80
CA GLY A 254 22.60 -26.92 0.77
C GLY A 254 21.97 -26.75 -0.62
N LYS A 255 20.92 -27.52 -0.93
CA LYS A 255 20.19 -27.44 -2.19
C LYS A 255 19.10 -26.35 -2.15
N VAL A 256 18.30 -26.30 -1.08
CA VAL A 256 17.20 -25.33 -0.90
C VAL A 256 17.71 -23.89 -0.81
N GLY A 257 18.94 -23.67 -0.33
CA GLY A 257 19.57 -22.34 -0.28
C GLY A 257 19.63 -21.62 -1.64
N ARG A 258 19.66 -22.36 -2.76
CA ARG A 258 19.62 -21.79 -4.12
C ARG A 258 18.30 -21.07 -4.42
N LEU A 259 17.21 -21.51 -3.79
CA LEU A 259 15.88 -20.91 -3.93
C LEU A 259 15.72 -19.60 -3.16
N GLY A 260 16.76 -19.13 -2.45
CA GLY A 260 16.71 -17.89 -1.68
C GLY A 260 16.28 -16.65 -2.49
N ARG A 261 16.54 -16.62 -3.80
CA ARG A 261 16.08 -15.55 -4.69
C ARG A 261 14.55 -15.51 -4.86
N VAL A 262 13.89 -16.67 -4.84
CA VAL A 262 12.44 -16.80 -5.04
C VAL A 262 11.70 -16.80 -3.70
N LEU A 263 12.19 -17.57 -2.72
CA LEU A 263 11.55 -17.77 -1.43
C LEU A 263 11.87 -16.67 -0.42
N GLY A 264 13.05 -16.03 -0.53
CA GLY A 264 13.52 -15.00 0.40
C GLY A 264 12.62 -13.75 0.44
N PRO A 265 12.36 -13.08 -0.70
CA PRO A 265 11.50 -11.89 -0.74
C PRO A 265 10.07 -12.14 -0.26
N ARG A 266 9.60 -13.38 -0.34
CA ARG A 266 8.25 -13.80 0.05
C ARG A 266 8.16 -14.33 1.48
N GLY A 267 9.28 -14.43 2.20
CA GLY A 267 9.30 -14.94 3.58
C GLY A 267 9.02 -16.44 3.71
N LEU A 268 9.02 -17.19 2.61
CA LEU A 268 8.75 -18.64 2.58
C LEU A 268 10.02 -19.48 2.76
N MET A 269 11.18 -18.86 2.95
CA MET A 269 12.45 -19.55 3.06
C MET A 269 12.58 -20.25 4.43
N PRO A 270 12.81 -21.58 4.46
CA PRO A 270 13.07 -22.27 5.72
C PRO A 270 14.32 -21.70 6.41
N ASN A 271 14.19 -21.38 7.68
CA ASN A 271 15.23 -20.86 8.56
C ASN A 271 15.32 -21.70 9.86
N PRO A 272 16.52 -22.05 10.34
CA PRO A 272 16.68 -22.71 11.64
C PRO A 272 16.13 -21.88 12.81
N ARG A 273 16.22 -20.55 12.72
CA ARG A 273 15.72 -19.64 13.79
C ARG A 273 14.21 -19.62 13.92
N THR A 274 13.48 -20.04 12.91
CA THR A 274 12.00 -20.13 12.91
C THR A 274 11.52 -21.56 13.12
N ASN A 275 12.41 -22.49 13.48
CA ASN A 275 12.11 -23.92 13.64
C ASN A 275 11.40 -24.52 12.40
N THR A 276 11.70 -23.98 11.22
CA THR A 276 11.25 -24.52 9.92
C THR A 276 12.28 -25.47 9.30
N VAL A 277 13.50 -25.48 9.85
CA VAL A 277 14.53 -26.47 9.56
C VAL A 277 14.58 -27.41 10.74
N VAL A 278 14.22 -28.67 10.50
CA VAL A 278 14.10 -29.70 11.55
C VAL A 278 14.98 -30.90 11.21
N GLU A 279 15.29 -31.68 12.23
CA GLU A 279 15.88 -33.01 12.03
C GLU A 279 14.77 -33.97 11.56
N ALA A 280 15.15 -35.09 10.93
CA ALA A 280 14.18 -36.00 10.30
C ALA A 280 13.15 -36.59 11.28
N GLU A 281 13.53 -36.75 12.55
CA GLU A 281 12.69 -37.32 13.62
C GLU A 281 11.57 -36.36 14.08
N ASP A 282 11.83 -35.05 14.08
CA ASP A 282 10.89 -34.02 14.55
C ASP A 282 9.92 -33.55 13.45
N LEU A 283 10.06 -34.08 12.25
CA LEU A 283 9.28 -33.67 11.08
C LEU A 283 7.76 -33.82 11.27
N PRO A 284 7.21 -34.89 11.86
CA PRO A 284 5.78 -35.02 12.10
C PRO A 284 5.22 -33.93 13.02
N ARG A 285 5.99 -33.54 14.04
CA ARG A 285 5.60 -32.48 14.97
C ARG A 285 5.61 -31.13 14.26
N ALA A 286 6.65 -30.83 13.49
CA ALA A 286 6.78 -29.57 12.78
C ALA A 286 5.66 -29.36 11.74
N ILE A 287 5.23 -30.44 11.08
CA ILE A 287 4.10 -30.42 10.14
C ILE A 287 2.79 -30.14 10.89
N ARG A 288 2.56 -30.82 12.02
CA ARG A 288 1.37 -30.61 12.85
C ARG A 288 1.30 -29.17 13.37
N ASP A 289 2.39 -28.66 13.92
CA ASP A 289 2.49 -27.31 14.47
C ASP A 289 2.26 -26.26 13.37
N SER A 290 2.78 -26.50 12.16
CA SER A 290 2.56 -25.61 11.01
C SER A 290 1.09 -25.63 10.57
N LYS A 291 0.45 -26.81 10.51
CA LYS A 291 -0.96 -26.94 10.16
C LYS A 291 -1.91 -26.38 11.22
N GLN A 292 -1.52 -26.41 12.49
CA GLN A 292 -2.25 -25.77 13.60
C GLN A 292 -2.16 -24.23 13.57
N GLY A 293 -1.46 -23.63 12.62
CA GLY A 293 -1.40 -22.18 12.48
C GLY A 293 -0.28 -21.57 13.32
N ARG A 294 0.94 -22.07 13.15
CA ARG A 294 2.15 -21.43 13.68
C ARG A 294 2.29 -20.03 13.09
N VAL A 295 2.48 -19.05 13.98
CA VAL A 295 2.71 -17.66 13.61
C VAL A 295 4.15 -17.28 13.94
N GLU A 296 4.82 -16.69 12.96
CA GLU A 296 6.09 -16.01 13.17
C GLU A 296 5.81 -14.52 13.42
N PHE A 297 6.41 -13.97 14.48
CA PHE A 297 6.41 -12.54 14.72
C PHE A 297 7.84 -12.02 14.69
N ARG A 298 8.03 -10.89 14.00
CA ARG A 298 9.32 -10.22 13.84
C ARG A 298 9.09 -8.72 13.88
N THR A 299 10.03 -7.98 14.48
CA THR A 299 10.03 -6.52 14.36
C THR A 299 10.39 -6.07 12.94
N ASP A 300 9.64 -5.10 12.44
CA ASP A 300 9.90 -4.43 11.16
C ASP A 300 10.96 -3.32 11.32
N ARG A 301 11.22 -2.55 10.26
CA ARG A 301 12.18 -1.43 10.29
C ARG A 301 11.66 -0.22 11.10
N THR A 302 10.38 -0.20 11.45
CA THR A 302 9.73 0.87 12.23
C THR A 302 9.51 0.49 13.70
N ASN A 303 10.05 -0.66 14.12
CA ASN A 303 9.91 -1.24 15.46
C ASN A 303 8.46 -1.65 15.82
N LEU A 304 7.64 -1.91 14.81
CA LEU A 304 6.31 -2.51 14.90
C LEU A 304 6.40 -4.03 14.74
N VAL A 305 5.52 -4.73 15.45
CA VAL A 305 5.27 -6.16 15.28
C VAL A 305 3.81 -6.30 14.85
N HIS A 306 3.60 -7.05 13.76
CA HIS A 306 2.29 -7.33 13.20
C HIS A 306 2.05 -8.83 13.31
N VAL A 307 0.95 -9.22 13.95
CA VAL A 307 0.64 -10.63 14.20
C VAL A 307 -0.84 -10.90 13.97
N PRO A 308 -1.21 -11.86 13.12
CA PRO A 308 -2.59 -12.32 13.03
C PRO A 308 -2.95 -13.17 14.26
N LEU A 309 -4.13 -12.92 14.83
CA LEU A 309 -4.67 -13.64 15.99
C LEU A 309 -5.68 -14.72 15.59
N GLY A 310 -6.34 -14.55 14.45
CA GLY A 310 -7.39 -15.45 13.98
C GLY A 310 -8.39 -14.75 13.08
N LYS A 311 -9.59 -15.31 12.99
CA LYS A 311 -10.69 -14.82 12.18
C LYS A 311 -11.76 -14.15 13.03
N VAL A 312 -12.53 -13.24 12.42
CA VAL A 312 -13.69 -12.62 13.08
C VAL A 312 -14.75 -13.67 13.42
N SER A 313 -14.83 -14.77 12.64
CA SER A 313 -15.73 -15.89 12.90
C SER A 313 -15.42 -16.72 14.14
N PHE A 314 -14.28 -16.52 14.82
CA PHE A 314 -13.91 -17.29 16.01
C PHE A 314 -14.72 -16.85 17.23
N GLU A 315 -14.92 -17.74 18.20
CA GLU A 315 -15.53 -17.38 19.48
C GLU A 315 -14.67 -16.36 20.25
N GLU A 316 -15.30 -15.56 21.10
CA GLU A 316 -14.61 -14.49 21.84
C GLU A 316 -13.56 -15.06 22.80
N GLU A 317 -13.87 -16.18 23.49
CA GLU A 317 -12.89 -16.83 24.36
C GLU A 317 -11.69 -17.34 23.57
N ALA A 318 -11.90 -17.91 22.38
CA ALA A 318 -10.82 -18.42 21.54
C ALA A 318 -9.85 -17.31 21.09
N LEU A 319 -10.39 -16.12 20.76
CA LEU A 319 -9.58 -14.95 20.42
C LEU A 319 -8.82 -14.42 21.64
N LEU A 320 -9.44 -14.44 22.83
CA LEU A 320 -8.80 -13.99 24.06
C LEU A 320 -7.66 -14.93 24.50
N GLU A 321 -7.84 -16.25 24.36
CA GLU A 321 -6.80 -17.24 24.64
C GLU A 321 -5.62 -17.13 23.66
N ASN A 322 -5.91 -16.98 22.36
CA ASN A 322 -4.89 -16.73 21.34
C ASN A 322 -4.11 -15.44 21.63
N PHE A 323 -4.82 -14.37 22.03
CA PHE A 323 -4.21 -13.10 22.41
C PHE A 323 -3.31 -13.24 23.63
N SER A 324 -3.76 -13.95 24.66
CA SER A 324 -3.00 -14.16 25.90
C SER A 324 -1.73 -14.96 25.64
N ALA A 325 -1.84 -16.07 24.91
CA ALA A 325 -0.69 -16.87 24.49
C ALA A 325 0.34 -16.07 23.67
N LEU A 326 -0.13 -15.17 22.79
CA LEU A 326 0.73 -14.30 22.01
C LEU A 326 1.48 -13.30 22.89
N MET A 327 0.77 -12.64 23.81
CA MET A 327 1.36 -11.66 24.72
C MET A 327 2.40 -12.32 25.63
N ASP A 328 2.12 -13.52 26.15
CA ASP A 328 3.08 -14.30 26.94
C ASP A 328 4.34 -14.64 26.15
N ALA A 329 4.17 -15.08 24.89
CA ALA A 329 5.31 -15.37 24.02
C ALA A 329 6.16 -14.13 23.75
N ILE A 330 5.54 -12.96 23.52
CA ILE A 330 6.25 -11.71 23.23
C ILE A 330 7.00 -11.19 24.46
N VAL A 331 6.42 -11.35 25.66
CA VAL A 331 7.07 -10.99 26.92
C VAL A 331 8.23 -11.94 27.22
N ARG A 332 8.08 -13.24 26.96
CA ARG A 332 9.14 -14.24 27.13
C ARG A 332 10.32 -14.02 26.19
N GLU A 333 10.05 -13.70 24.93
CA GLU A 333 11.08 -13.46 23.90
C GLU A 333 11.70 -12.04 23.99
N LYS A 334 11.51 -11.33 25.10
CA LYS A 334 12.05 -9.98 25.30
C LYS A 334 13.59 -9.98 25.18
N PRO A 335 14.17 -9.22 24.23
CA PRO A 335 15.63 -9.12 24.10
C PRO A 335 16.26 -8.49 25.34
N SER A 336 17.39 -9.02 25.79
CA SER A 336 18.15 -8.50 26.95
C SER A 336 18.64 -7.06 26.75
N GLY A 337 18.82 -6.63 25.50
CA GLY A 337 19.21 -5.26 25.14
C GLY A 337 18.09 -4.22 25.17
N ALA A 338 16.84 -4.61 25.48
CA ALA A 338 15.69 -3.70 25.50
C ALA A 338 15.82 -2.67 26.63
N LYS A 339 16.00 -1.39 26.28
CA LYS A 339 16.05 -0.26 27.23
C LYS A 339 14.69 0.45 27.29
N GLY A 340 14.27 0.82 28.50
CA GLY A 340 13.01 1.54 28.73
C GLY A 340 11.75 0.67 28.56
N GLN A 341 10.64 1.30 28.17
CA GLN A 341 9.37 0.61 28.01
C GLN A 341 9.38 -0.30 26.77
N TYR A 342 9.27 -1.61 26.99
CA TYR A 342 9.33 -2.63 25.95
C TYR A 342 8.16 -2.54 24.97
N ILE A 343 6.94 -2.37 25.47
CA ILE A 343 5.70 -2.21 24.69
C ILE A 343 5.17 -0.79 24.93
N ARG A 344 5.13 0.04 23.88
CA ARG A 344 4.67 1.43 23.95
C ARG A 344 3.18 1.57 23.72
N SER A 345 2.63 0.81 22.77
CA SER A 345 1.20 0.82 22.47
C SER A 345 0.78 -0.49 21.80
N LEU A 346 -0.46 -0.89 22.06
CA LEU A 346 -1.10 -2.05 21.47
C LEU A 346 -2.35 -1.58 20.71
N THR A 347 -2.57 -2.11 19.52
CA THR A 347 -3.76 -1.80 18.72
C THR A 347 -4.25 -3.07 18.07
N LEU A 348 -5.51 -3.41 18.35
CA LEU A 348 -6.21 -4.48 17.65
C LEU A 348 -6.97 -3.89 16.46
N THR A 349 -6.98 -4.60 15.36
CA THR A 349 -7.73 -4.18 14.17
C THR A 349 -8.19 -5.38 13.37
N THR A 350 -9.23 -5.20 12.56
CA THR A 350 -9.61 -6.16 11.52
C THR A 350 -9.06 -5.70 10.18
N THR A 351 -9.00 -6.59 9.19
CA THR A 351 -8.46 -6.28 7.86
C THR A 351 -9.04 -5.01 7.22
N MET A 352 -10.34 -4.72 7.42
CA MET A 352 -11.00 -3.54 6.84
C MET A 352 -11.51 -2.55 7.90
N GLY A 353 -11.34 -2.87 9.19
CA GLY A 353 -11.89 -2.12 10.30
C GLY A 353 -10.97 -1.01 10.81
N PRO A 354 -11.50 -0.07 11.60
CA PRO A 354 -10.69 0.86 12.38
C PRO A 354 -9.84 0.13 13.44
N GLY A 355 -8.76 0.76 13.90
CA GLY A 355 -7.92 0.25 14.98
C GLY A 355 -8.43 0.66 16.37
N ILE A 356 -8.54 -0.32 17.27
CA ILE A 356 -8.93 -0.15 18.67
C ILE A 356 -7.67 -0.18 19.54
N LYS A 357 -7.44 0.90 20.29
CA LYS A 357 -6.28 0.99 21.19
C LYS A 357 -6.53 0.23 22.47
N LEU A 358 -5.56 -0.59 22.86
CA LEU A 358 -5.62 -1.34 24.11
C LEU A 358 -4.82 -0.65 25.20
N ASP A 359 -5.25 -0.85 26.44
CA ASP A 359 -4.47 -0.46 27.61
C ASP A 359 -3.31 -1.44 27.85
N VAL A 360 -2.09 -0.92 27.91
CA VAL A 360 -0.87 -1.73 27.97
C VAL A 360 -0.66 -2.38 29.35
N PRO A 361 -0.81 -1.67 30.49
CA PRO A 361 -0.64 -2.27 31.81
C PRO A 361 -1.71 -3.33 32.12
N ALA A 362 -2.99 -3.05 31.81
CA ALA A 362 -4.09 -4.01 31.99
C ALA A 362 -3.92 -5.28 31.13
N THR A 363 -3.42 -5.12 29.91
CA THR A 363 -3.12 -6.26 29.04
C THR A 363 -2.02 -7.16 29.62
N LEU A 364 -0.96 -6.57 30.18
CA LEU A 364 0.19 -7.34 30.70
C LEU A 364 -0.14 -8.07 32.01
N SER A 365 -1.05 -7.55 32.83
CA SER A 365 -1.46 -8.19 34.08
C SER A 365 -2.36 -9.41 33.87
N MET A 366 -3.14 -9.44 32.79
CA MET A 366 -3.97 -10.61 32.43
C MET A 366 -3.14 -11.85 32.10
N THR A 367 -1.99 -11.67 31.45
CA THR A 367 -1.05 -12.74 31.09
C THR A 367 -0.36 -13.38 32.29
N THR A 368 -0.03 -12.61 33.32
CA THR A 368 0.62 -13.13 34.55
C THR A 368 -0.27 -13.99 35.45
N GLY A 369 -1.59 -14.08 35.17
CA GLY A 369 -2.54 -14.86 35.97
C GLY A 369 -2.67 -16.34 35.57
N GLY A 370 -2.00 -16.79 34.51
CA GLY A 370 -2.17 -18.11 33.91
C GLY A 370 -1.02 -19.12 34.14
N GLY A 371 -0.15 -18.92 35.12
CA GLY A 371 0.99 -19.81 35.38
C GLY A 371 1.29 -20.02 36.85
N VAL A 372 0.81 -21.15 37.38
CA VAL A 372 1.47 -21.92 38.45
C VAL A 372 2.18 -23.10 37.79
#